data_AF-A0A0M9A195-F1
#
_entry.id   AF-A0A0M9A195-F1
#
_cell.length_a   1.000
_cell.length_b   1.000
_cell.length_c   1.000
_cell.angle_alpha   90.00
_cell.angle_beta   90.00
_cell.angle_gamma   90.00
#
_symmetry.space_group_name_H-M   'P 1'
#
loop_
_entity.id
_entity.type
_entity.pdbx_description
1 polymer ?
#
loop_
_entity_poly.entity_id
_entity_poly.type
_entity_poly.pdbx_seq_one_letter_code
_entity_poly.pdbx_strand_id
1 'polypeptide(L)'
;MKRKLSDEKLKTAKEKIDSFLEQRIIIKQPWANPIHLVKKKTGDWKTCGDFKKLYAQILNRYPPRFITELFEKMHGKIIFSKLNLTKSYHQMNSNDTKKNSNYRMFWSRT
;
A
#
# COMPACT_ATOMS: atom_id res chain seq x y z
N MET A 1 15.02 15.92 -2.82
CA MET A 1 16.18 15.57 -1.98
C MET A 1 16.17 14.05 -1.76
N LYS A 2 17.19 13.32 -2.24
CA LYS A 2 17.32 11.86 -2.07
C LYS A 2 17.90 11.59 -0.67
N ARG A 3 17.22 10.76 0.13
CA ARG A 3 17.74 10.34 1.45
C ARG A 3 18.82 9.28 1.23
N LYS A 4 20.00 9.43 1.86
CA LYS A 4 21.04 8.39 1.85
C LYS A 4 20.59 7.22 2.73
N LEU A 5 20.71 6.00 2.23
CA LEU A 5 20.53 4.76 3.00
C LEU A 5 21.91 4.16 3.32
N SER A 6 22.02 3.40 4.40
CA SER A 6 23.18 2.56 4.66
C SER A 6 23.27 1.41 3.65
N ASP A 7 24.46 0.85 3.44
CA ASP A 7 24.70 -0.15 2.41
C ASP A 7 23.85 -1.42 2.59
N GLU A 8 23.68 -1.88 3.84
CA GLU A 8 22.79 -2.99 4.17
C GLU A 8 21.34 -2.72 3.75
N LYS A 9 20.85 -1.51 4.06
CA LYS A 9 19.50 -1.07 3.70
C LYS A 9 19.33 -0.96 2.19
N LEU A 10 20.36 -0.47 1.49
CA LEU A 10 20.34 -0.38 0.03
C LEU A 10 20.25 -1.76 -0.63
N LYS A 11 21.01 -2.73 -0.13
CA LYS A 11 20.99 -4.11 -0.64
C LYS A 11 19.60 -4.72 -0.49
N THR A 12 19.05 -4.70 0.74
CA THR A 12 17.71 -5.25 1.00
C THR A 12 16.61 -4.52 0.23
N ALA A 13 16.72 -3.19 0.04
CA ALA A 13 15.75 -2.43 -0.73
C ALA A 13 15.72 -2.89 -2.21
N LYS A 14 16.89 -3.09 -2.82
CA LYS A 14 17.01 -3.54 -4.22
C LYS A 14 16.40 -4.93 -4.40
N GLU A 15 16.80 -5.89 -3.57
CA GLU A 15 16.25 -7.26 -3.59
C GLU A 15 14.71 -7.27 -3.46
N LYS A 16 14.16 -6.41 -2.58
CA LYS A 16 12.71 -6.30 -2.41
C LYS A 16 12.01 -5.70 -3.63
N ILE A 17 12.61 -4.69 -4.26
CA ILE A 17 12.06 -4.07 -5.46
C ILE A 17 12.05 -5.06 -6.62
N ASP A 18 13.14 -5.82 -6.80
CA ASP A 18 13.25 -6.81 -7.88
C ASP A 18 12.21 -7.92 -7.73
N SER A 19 12.05 -8.48 -6.53
CA SER A 19 10.98 -9.46 -6.25
C SER A 19 9.56 -8.89 -6.47
N PHE A 20 9.32 -7.60 -6.20
CA PHE A 20 8.03 -6.98 -6.48
C PHE A 20 7.80 -6.76 -7.98
N LEU A 21 8.85 -6.51 -8.77
CA LEU A 21 8.76 -6.41 -10.23
C LEU A 21 8.42 -7.77 -10.84
N GLU A 22 9.07 -8.84 -10.37
CA GLU A 22 8.78 -10.22 -10.79
C GLU A 22 7.33 -10.62 -10.51
N GLN A 23 6.84 -10.27 -9.31
CA GLN A 23 5.45 -10.53 -8.90
C GLN A 23 4.43 -9.60 -9.57
N ARG A 24 4.86 -8.67 -10.43
CA ARG A 24 4.03 -7.64 -11.10
C ARG A 24 3.20 -6.80 -10.12
N ILE A 25 3.66 -6.69 -8.87
CA ILE A 25 3.04 -5.82 -7.85
C ILE A 25 3.37 -4.36 -8.15
N ILE A 26 4.53 -4.10 -8.76
CA ILE A 26 5.02 -2.77 -9.09
C ILE A 26 5.41 -2.68 -10.57
N ILE A 27 5.31 -1.48 -11.14
CA ILE A 27 5.64 -1.20 -12.54
C ILE A 27 6.63 -0.04 -12.58
N LYS A 28 7.58 -0.06 -13.53
CA LYS A 28 8.49 1.07 -13.78
C LYS A 28 7.70 2.28 -14.29
N GLN A 29 7.90 3.44 -13.68
CA GLN A 29 7.21 4.70 -14.00
C GLN A 29 8.24 5.83 -14.12
N PRO A 30 7.95 6.92 -14.88
CA PRO A 30 8.88 8.03 -15.08
C PRO A 30 9.06 8.90 -13.82
N TRP A 31 8.18 8.75 -12.82
CA TRP A 31 8.23 9.42 -11.53
C TRP A 31 8.37 8.39 -10.42
N ALA A 32 8.99 8.80 -9.30
CA ALA A 32 9.18 7.93 -8.15
C ALA A 32 9.11 8.72 -6.83
N ASN A 33 8.60 8.05 -5.81
CA ASN A 33 8.60 8.55 -4.44
C ASN A 33 9.75 7.91 -3.64
N PRO A 34 10.30 8.61 -2.63
CA PRO A 34 11.35 8.03 -1.80
C PRO A 34 10.81 6.84 -0.99
N ILE A 35 11.67 5.85 -0.75
CA ILE A 35 11.37 4.67 0.08
C ILE A 35 12.13 4.76 1.40
N HIS A 36 11.51 4.27 2.47
CA HIS A 36 12.10 4.12 3.78
C HIS A 36 12.04 2.65 4.22
N LEU A 37 13.03 2.20 4.98
CA LEU A 37 13.11 0.85 5.51
C LEU A 37 12.93 0.88 7.02
N VAL A 38 11.96 0.12 7.51
CA VAL A 38 11.65 -0.01 8.94
C VAL A 38 11.92 -1.45 9.35
N LYS A 39 12.62 -1.64 10.48
CA LYS A 39 12.85 -2.96 11.06
C LYS A 39 11.58 -3.41 11.78
N LYS A 40 11.08 -4.60 11.47
CA LYS A 40 9.96 -5.24 12.16
C LYS A 40 10.42 -5.82 13.49
N LYS A 41 9.47 -6.09 14.38
CA LYS A 41 9.69 -6.87 15.60
C LYS A 41 10.23 -8.29 15.31
N THR A 42 9.89 -8.85 14.15
CA THR A 42 10.40 -10.15 13.67
C THR A 42 11.85 -10.10 13.19
N GLY A 43 12.49 -8.92 13.16
CA GLY A 43 13.84 -8.73 12.65
C GLY A 43 13.89 -8.37 11.16
N ASP A 44 12.83 -8.66 10.40
CA ASP A 44 12.77 -8.39 8.96
C ASP A 44 12.69 -6.89 8.62
N TRP A 45 13.18 -6.52 7.44
CA TRP A 45 13.01 -5.18 6.89
C TRP A 45 11.69 -5.04 6.12
N LYS A 46 10.97 -3.95 6.40
CA LYS A 46 9.76 -3.53 5.68
C LYS A 46 10.07 -2.32 4.80
N THR A 47 9.82 -2.44 3.50
CA THR A 47 9.85 -1.33 2.56
C THR A 47 8.57 -0.51 2.67
N CYS A 48 8.72 0.79 2.93
CA CYS A 48 7.61 1.74 3.08
C CYS A 48 7.84 2.93 2.14
N GLY A 49 6.94 3.15 1.17
CA GLY A 49 7.00 4.35 0.34
C GLY A 49 6.55 5.61 1.09
N ASP A 50 7.25 6.73 0.88
CA ASP A 50 6.89 8.04 1.42
C ASP A 50 5.90 8.75 0.47
N PHE A 51 4.62 8.56 0.75
CA PHE A 51 3.52 9.09 -0.04
C PHE A 51 2.88 10.34 0.57
N LYS A 52 3.53 11.01 1.53
CA LYS A 52 2.92 12.17 2.21
C LYS A 52 2.53 13.28 1.22
N LYS A 53 3.42 13.58 0.28
CA LYS A 53 3.17 14.57 -0.78
C LYS A 53 2.03 14.16 -1.70
N LEU A 54 1.97 12.87 -2.02
CA LEU A 54 0.91 12.32 -2.86
C LEU A 54 -0.45 12.41 -2.15
N TYR A 55 -0.52 11.98 -0.89
CA TYR A 55 -1.79 11.93 -0.16
C TYR A 55 -2.43 13.32 0.00
N ALA A 56 -1.62 14.38 0.08
CA ALA A 56 -2.11 15.75 0.10
C ALA A 56 -2.81 16.18 -1.21
N GLN A 57 -2.45 15.56 -2.34
CA GLN A 57 -3.00 15.87 -3.67
C GLN A 57 -4.22 15.03 -4.06
N ILE A 58 -4.60 14.03 -3.25
CA ILE A 58 -5.76 13.18 -3.53
C ILE A 58 -7.04 13.93 -3.15
N LEU A 59 -7.81 14.32 -4.18
CA LEU A 59 -9.09 15.04 -4.05
C LEU A 59 -10.26 14.09 -3.75
N ASN A 60 -10.32 12.93 -4.42
CA ASN A 60 -11.40 11.97 -4.25
C ASN A 60 -11.12 11.03 -3.07
N ARG A 61 -11.48 11.46 -1.86
CA ARG A 61 -11.46 10.61 -0.67
C ARG A 61 -12.86 10.08 -0.42
N TYR A 62 -13.04 8.77 -0.55
CA TYR A 62 -14.27 8.12 -0.08
C TYR A 62 -14.29 8.17 1.45
N PRO A 63 -15.35 8.73 2.06
CA PRO A 63 -15.48 8.68 3.50
C PRO A 63 -15.57 7.22 3.95
N PRO A 64 -14.93 6.83 5.07
CA PRO A 64 -15.21 5.55 5.69
C PRO A 64 -16.72 5.46 5.94
N ARG A 65 -17.34 4.31 5.63
CA ARG A 65 -18.75 4.09 5.96
C ARG A 65 -18.95 4.25 7.47
N PHE A 66 -20.07 4.86 7.87
CA PHE A 66 -20.43 4.95 9.27
C PHE A 66 -20.59 3.55 9.86
N ILE A 67 -20.03 3.35 11.05
CA ILE A 67 -20.07 2.04 11.70
C ILE A 67 -21.49 1.64 12.11
N THR A 68 -22.35 2.62 12.39
CA THR A 68 -23.77 2.42 12.73
C THR A 68 -24.55 1.80 11.58
N GLU A 69 -24.42 2.33 10.36
CA GLU A 69 -25.05 1.76 9.15
C GLU A 69 -24.62 0.30 8.89
N LEU A 70 -23.38 -0.04 9.24
CA LEU A 70 -22.90 -1.41 9.13
C LEU A 70 -23.58 -2.34 10.15
N PHE A 71 -23.72 -1.88 11.40
CA PHE A 71 -24.36 -2.67 12.47
C PHE A 71 -25.87 -2.85 12.24
N GLU A 72 -26.57 -1.83 11.74
CA GLU A 72 -27.97 -1.94 11.35
C GLU A 72 -28.19 -3.04 10.30
N LYS A 73 -27.30 -3.12 9.30
CA LYS A 73 -27.35 -4.18 8.28
C LYS A 73 -27.05 -5.57 8.81
N MET A 74 -26.27 -5.65 9.90
CA MET A 74 -25.93 -6.90 10.57
C MET A 74 -26.98 -7.32 11.62
N HIS A 75 -27.91 -6.43 11.97
CA HIS A 75 -28.93 -6.72 12.97
C HIS A 75 -29.83 -7.89 12.53
N GLY A 76 -30.10 -8.82 13.46
CA GLY A 76 -30.91 -10.02 13.20
C GLY A 76 -30.24 -11.11 12.35
N LYS A 77 -28.97 -10.96 11.95
CA LYS A 77 -28.20 -12.03 11.30
C LYS A 77 -27.60 -12.96 12.36
N ILE A 78 -27.67 -14.27 12.12
CA ILE A 78 -27.23 -15.31 13.07
C ILE A 78 -25.84 -15.83 12.71
N ILE A 79 -25.49 -15.82 11.42
CA ILE A 79 -24.22 -16.35 10.90
C ILE A 79 -23.44 -15.22 10.24
N PHE A 80 -22.17 -15.10 10.62
CA PHE A 80 -21.24 -14.12 10.06
C PHE A 80 -20.00 -14.81 9.50
N SER A 81 -19.50 -14.32 8.38
CA SER A 81 -18.20 -14.71 7.83
C SER A 81 -17.28 -13.48 7.75
N LYS A 82 -16.00 -13.69 8.06
CA LYS A 82 -14.98 -12.64 8.03
C LYS A 82 -13.95 -12.95 6.96
N LEU A 83 -13.91 -12.14 5.92
CA LEU A 83 -12.88 -12.22 4.90
C LEU A 83 -11.70 -11.32 5.29
N ASN A 84 -10.50 -11.89 5.39
CA ASN A 84 -9.29 -11.11 5.66
C ASN A 84 -8.59 -10.72 4.35
N LEU A 85 -8.50 -9.42 4.10
CA LEU A 85 -7.98 -8.84 2.86
C LEU A 85 -6.59 -8.20 3.05
N THR A 86 -5.74 -8.75 3.93
CA THR A 86 -4.40 -8.21 4.27
C THR A 86 -3.50 -7.90 3.06
N LYS A 87 -3.61 -8.69 1.99
CA LYS A 87 -2.87 -8.52 0.74
C LYS A 87 -3.73 -8.05 -0.45
N SER A 88 -4.99 -7.71 -0.20
CA SER A 88 -5.94 -7.31 -1.26
C SER A 88 -5.45 -6.17 -2.12
N TYR A 89 -4.74 -5.24 -1.50
CA TYR A 89 -4.16 -4.13 -2.22
C TYR A 89 -3.26 -4.64 -3.36
N HIS A 90 -2.37 -5.62 -3.13
CA HIS A 90 -1.50 -6.19 -4.17
C HIS A 90 -2.23 -6.83 -5.35
N GLN A 91 -3.51 -7.17 -5.19
CA GLN A 91 -4.33 -7.79 -6.24
C GLN A 91 -5.06 -6.77 -7.12
N MET A 92 -5.10 -5.50 -6.73
CA MET A 92 -5.77 -4.47 -7.50
C MET A 92 -4.93 -4.06 -8.72
N ASN A 93 -5.45 -4.32 -9.92
CA ASN A 93 -4.80 -3.96 -11.18
C ASN A 93 -4.84 -2.44 -11.41
N SER A 94 -3.71 -1.87 -11.80
CA SER A 94 -3.54 -0.44 -12.06
C SER A 94 -4.09 0.04 -13.41
N ASN A 95 -4.47 -0.87 -14.31
CA ASN A 95 -4.88 -0.53 -15.68
C ASN A 95 -6.36 -0.10 -15.79
N ASP A 96 -7.20 -0.44 -14.80
CA ASP A 96 -8.65 -0.13 -14.84
C ASP A 96 -8.99 1.28 -14.34
N THR A 97 -8.04 2.00 -13.73
CA THR A 97 -8.25 3.38 -13.27
C THR A 97 -7.94 4.39 -14.38
N LYS A 98 -8.92 4.68 -15.24
CA LYS A 98 -8.82 5.77 -16.21
C LYS A 98 -8.55 7.14 -15.53
N LYS A 99 -7.49 7.79 -15.99
CA LYS A 99 -7.25 9.25 -16.15
C LYS A 99 -7.12 10.21 -14.95
N ASN A 100 -7.36 9.88 -13.68
CA ASN A 100 -7.26 10.91 -12.61
C ASN A 100 -6.44 10.58 -11.35
N SER A 101 -5.65 9.52 -11.34
CA SER A 101 -4.75 9.25 -10.21
C SER A 101 -3.38 8.79 -10.71
N ASN A 102 -2.55 9.75 -11.11
CA ASN A 102 -1.19 9.55 -11.60
C ASN A 102 -0.19 8.97 -10.58
N TYR A 103 -0.64 8.37 -9.48
CA TYR A 103 0.28 7.85 -8.48
C TYR A 103 -0.36 6.74 -7.63
N ARG A 104 0.25 5.54 -7.58
CA ARG A 104 0.05 4.62 -6.45
C ARG A 104 1.07 3.48 -6.35
N MET A 105 1.57 3.26 -5.13
CA MET A 105 2.22 2.01 -4.69
C MET A 105 1.94 1.79 -3.18
N PHE A 106 2.03 0.53 -2.74
CA PHE A 106 1.20 -0.05 -1.67
C PHE A 106 1.45 0.37 -0.21
N TRP A 107 0.34 0.39 0.54
CA TRP A 107 0.27 0.42 2.00
C TRP A 107 0.27 -1.00 2.57
N SER A 108 1.05 -1.20 3.63
CA SER A 108 0.81 -2.23 4.64
C SER A 108 0.96 -1.54 6.00
N ARG A 109 -0.14 -1.30 6.70
CA ARG A 109 -0.12 -1.09 8.15
C ARG A 109 -0.40 -2.45 8.78
N THR A 110 0.67 -3.08 9.20
CA THR A 110 0.73 -4.13 10.23
C THR A 110 2.10 -4.01 10.88
#